data_AF-A0A409X0F2-F1
#
_entry.id   AF-A0A409X0F2-F1
#
_cell.length_a   1.000
_cell.length_b   1.000
_cell.length_c   1.000
_cell.angle_alpha   90.00
_cell.angle_beta   90.00
_cell.angle_gamma   90.00
#
_symmetry.space_group_name_H-M   'P 1'
#
loop_
_entity.id
_entity.type
_entity.pdbx_description
1 polymer ?
#
loop_
_entity_poly.entity_id
_entity_poly.type
_entity_poly.pdbx_seq_one_letter_code
_entity_poly.pdbx_strand_id
1 'polypeptide(L)'
;FGLYSSIILNNVTGGSEDLKVIFGWNVVINLFYIPGTMIGAFVVDHLGPKWTMITGLLFQALVGFLMSGLYAKLTQHIAAFAVVYGIFLSFGEFGPGNNLGLLASKTSPTAIRGQFYGIAAAVGKVGAFVGTWAFGGDQTDRGNTGPFWVGSGLAILSALITYSLKPFDNDGMALEDQKFREYLEANGYDTSAMGLRGHDSEAGSVDEKGSA
;
A
#
# COMPACT_ATOMS: atom_id res chain seq x y z
N PHE A 1 6.61 6.95 -7.12
CA PHE A 1 7.82 7.55 -6.52
C PHE A 1 9.03 7.69 -7.46
N GLY A 2 9.01 7.14 -8.69
CA GLY A 2 10.17 7.23 -9.60
C GLY A 2 10.57 8.63 -10.07
N LEU A 3 9.67 9.61 -9.99
CA LEU A 3 9.87 11.00 -10.43
C LEU A 3 10.99 11.74 -9.68
N TYR A 4 11.26 11.37 -8.42
CA TYR A 4 12.35 11.96 -7.63
C TYR A 4 13.57 11.07 -7.53
N SER A 5 13.46 9.76 -7.80
CA SER A 5 14.65 8.92 -7.96
C SER A 5 15.56 9.55 -9.03
N SER A 6 15.00 9.99 -10.16
CA SER A 6 15.73 10.73 -11.21
C SER A 6 16.26 12.09 -10.77
N ILE A 7 15.55 12.87 -9.95
CA ILE A 7 16.00 14.18 -9.44
C ILE A 7 17.12 14.03 -8.41
N ILE A 8 17.00 13.06 -7.49
CA ILE A 8 18.01 12.72 -6.50
C ILE A 8 19.24 12.17 -7.20
N LEU A 9 19.05 11.26 -8.15
CA LEU A 9 20.11 10.75 -9.00
C LEU A 9 20.83 11.89 -9.72
N ASN A 10 20.12 12.75 -10.46
CA ASN A 10 20.75 13.87 -11.16
C ASN A 10 21.50 14.84 -10.23
N ASN A 11 20.97 15.12 -9.02
CA ASN A 11 21.64 16.00 -8.07
C ASN A 11 22.82 15.34 -7.34
N VAL A 12 22.73 14.04 -7.03
CA VAL A 12 23.78 13.25 -6.37
C VAL A 12 24.91 12.90 -7.33
N THR A 13 24.59 12.61 -8.59
CA THR A 13 25.58 12.34 -9.64
C THR A 13 26.16 13.61 -10.26
N GLY A 14 25.67 14.79 -9.86
CA GLY A 14 26.10 16.08 -10.44
C GLY A 14 25.82 16.19 -11.94
N GLY A 15 24.79 15.51 -12.44
CA GLY A 15 24.51 15.41 -13.88
C GLY A 15 25.36 14.38 -14.62
N SER A 16 26.07 13.48 -13.92
CA SER A 16 26.78 12.39 -14.58
C SER A 16 25.79 11.40 -15.21
N GLU A 17 25.84 11.28 -16.55
CA GLU A 17 25.08 10.31 -17.36
C GLU A 17 25.61 8.88 -17.22
N ASP A 18 26.60 8.66 -16.35
CA ASP A 18 27.29 7.40 -16.23
C ASP A 18 26.36 6.34 -15.60
N LEU A 19 25.90 5.42 -16.44
CA LEU A 19 24.87 4.43 -16.12
C LEU A 19 25.22 3.61 -14.87
N LYS A 20 26.51 3.39 -14.60
CA LYS A 20 26.99 2.65 -13.41
C LYS A 20 26.68 3.39 -12.12
N VAL A 21 26.84 4.71 -12.11
CA VAL A 21 26.55 5.56 -10.94
C VAL A 21 25.04 5.64 -10.75
N ILE A 22 24.29 5.78 -11.85
CA ILE A 22 22.83 5.82 -11.80
C ILE A 22 22.26 4.50 -11.28
N PHE A 23 22.74 3.39 -11.82
CA PHE A 23 22.35 2.06 -11.39
C PHE A 23 22.71 1.80 -9.92
N GLY A 24 23.92 2.16 -9.50
CA GLY A 24 24.38 2.00 -8.12
C GLY A 24 23.47 2.70 -7.10
N TRP A 25 23.11 3.96 -7.37
CA TRP A 25 22.18 4.70 -6.51
C TRP A 25 20.75 4.17 -6.56
N ASN A 26 20.29 3.68 -7.72
CA ASN A 26 18.98 3.04 -7.81
C ASN A 26 18.93 1.75 -6.98
N VAL A 27 20.00 0.94 -6.99
CA VAL A 27 20.13 -0.25 -6.13
C VAL A 27 20.09 0.14 -4.65
N VAL A 28 20.81 1.19 -4.25
CA VAL A 28 20.79 1.69 -2.86
C VAL A 28 19.39 2.12 -2.45
N ILE A 29 18.66 2.86 -3.31
CA ILE A 29 17.28 3.28 -3.04
C ILE A 29 16.35 2.05 -2.90
N ASN A 30 16.47 1.08 -3.80
CA ASN A 30 15.68 -0.16 -3.70
C ASN A 30 16.05 -0.99 -2.46
N LEU A 31 17.29 -0.92 -1.99
CA LEU A 31 17.72 -1.61 -0.78
C LEU A 31 16.95 -1.13 0.45
N PHE A 32 16.52 0.14 0.48
CA PHE A 32 15.69 0.69 1.56
C PHE A 32 14.26 0.14 1.58
N TYR A 33 13.77 -0.47 0.49
CA TYR A 33 12.47 -1.16 0.50
C TYR A 33 12.49 -2.44 1.34
N ILE A 34 13.63 -3.15 1.35
CA ILE A 34 13.78 -4.44 2.03
C ILE A 34 13.50 -4.33 3.53
N PRO A 35 14.15 -3.44 4.32
CA PRO A 35 13.87 -3.34 5.74
C PRO A 35 12.43 -2.89 6.02
N GLY A 36 11.88 -2.00 5.20
CA GLY A 36 10.48 -1.55 5.32
C GLY A 36 9.48 -2.70 5.19
N THR A 37 9.60 -3.47 4.11
CA THR A 37 8.74 -4.64 3.85
C THR A 37 8.91 -5.74 4.89
N MET A 38 10.15 -6.07 5.29
CA MET A 38 10.41 -7.11 6.28
C MET A 38 9.80 -6.76 7.63
N ILE A 39 10.05 -5.55 8.14
CA ILE A 39 9.48 -5.10 9.42
C ILE A 39 7.96 -5.01 9.31
N GLY A 40 7.42 -4.54 8.19
CA GLY A 40 5.98 -4.49 7.93
C GLY A 40 5.31 -5.86 7.98
N ALA A 41 5.98 -6.89 7.45
CA ALA A 41 5.49 -8.26 7.47
C ALA A 41 5.44 -8.87 8.88
N PHE A 42 6.39 -8.53 9.77
CA PHE A 42 6.31 -8.97 11.17
C PHE A 42 5.27 -8.19 11.96
N VAL A 43 5.15 -6.88 11.73
CA VAL A 43 4.21 -6.04 12.47
C VAL A 43 2.76 -6.29 12.05
N VAL A 44 2.51 -6.64 10.79
CA VAL A 44 1.13 -6.92 10.34
C VAL A 44 0.52 -8.11 11.06
N ASP A 45 1.33 -9.13 11.37
CA ASP A 45 0.88 -10.32 12.08
C ASP A 45 0.51 -10.02 13.55
N HIS A 46 1.13 -9.00 14.15
CA HIS A 46 0.89 -8.63 15.55
C HIS A 46 -0.17 -7.53 15.73
N LEU A 47 -0.13 -6.50 14.89
CA LEU A 47 -0.97 -5.30 15.00
C LEU A 47 -2.23 -5.36 14.12
N GLY A 48 -2.24 -6.27 13.16
CA GLY A 48 -3.27 -6.39 12.14
C GLY A 48 -3.07 -5.45 10.94
N PRO A 49 -3.61 -5.81 9.77
CA PRO A 49 -3.37 -5.10 8.51
C PRO A 49 -3.95 -3.69 8.46
N LYS A 50 -5.08 -3.45 9.15
CA LYS A 50 -5.70 -2.13 9.21
C LYS A 50 -4.81 -1.12 9.95
N TRP A 51 -4.35 -1.47 11.15
CA TRP A 51 -3.54 -0.58 11.98
C TRP A 51 -2.12 -0.40 11.44
N THR A 52 -1.56 -1.45 10.84
CA THR A 52 -0.24 -1.37 10.17
C THR A 52 -0.29 -0.43 8.95
N MET A 53 -1.37 -0.46 8.17
CA MET A 53 -1.56 0.49 7.07
C MET A 53 -1.67 1.94 7.56
N ILE A 54 -2.47 2.19 8.60
CA ILE A 54 -2.68 3.55 9.14
C ILE A 54 -1.39 4.11 9.74
N THR A 55 -0.69 3.33 10.56
CA THR A 55 0.57 3.76 11.20
C THR A 55 1.64 4.05 10.16
N GLY A 56 1.80 3.18 9.16
CA GLY A 56 2.74 3.41 8.06
C GLY A 56 2.41 4.66 7.25
N LEU A 57 1.13 4.89 6.90
CA LEU A 57 0.69 6.10 6.20
C LEU A 57 0.94 7.37 7.00
N LEU A 58 0.68 7.36 8.32
CA LEU A 58 0.90 8.51 9.19
C LEU A 58 2.39 8.83 9.35
N PHE A 59 3.24 7.83 9.56
CA PHE A 59 4.69 8.04 9.64
C PHE A 59 5.26 8.50 8.30
N GLN A 60 4.80 7.92 7.19
CA GLN A 60 5.19 8.36 5.85
C GLN A 60 4.75 9.81 5.58
N ALA A 61 3.53 10.19 5.96
CA ALA A 61 3.04 11.56 5.82
C ALA A 61 3.83 12.55 6.69
N LEU A 62 4.17 12.17 7.93
CA LEU A 62 4.99 12.99 8.82
C LEU A 62 6.37 13.27 8.22
N VAL A 63 7.05 12.23 7.74
CA VAL A 63 8.36 12.36 7.09
C VAL A 63 8.24 13.16 5.79
N GLY A 64 7.16 12.95 5.02
CA GLY A 64 6.89 13.69 3.79
C GLY A 64 6.69 15.19 4.03
N PHE A 65 5.92 15.59 5.05
CA PHE A 65 5.80 16.99 5.45
C PHE A 65 7.12 17.58 5.94
N LEU A 66 7.90 16.82 6.71
CA LEU A 66 9.21 17.25 7.17
C LEU A 66 10.18 17.50 6.00
N MET A 67 10.21 16.59 5.03
CA MET A 67 11.00 16.75 3.80
C MET A 67 10.56 17.96 2.97
N SER A 68 9.25 18.19 2.90
CA SER A 68 8.68 19.31 2.18
C SER A 68 9.02 20.66 2.84
N GLY A 69 8.84 20.76 4.17
CA GLY A 69 9.12 21.98 4.92
C GLY A 69 10.62 22.32 5.01
N LEU A 70 11.49 21.30 5.03
CA LEU A 70 12.93 21.48 5.14
C LEU A 70 13.68 21.38 3.80
N TYR A 71 12.95 21.31 2.67
CA TYR A 71 13.50 21.05 1.34
C TYR A 71 14.72 21.93 1.00
N ALA A 72 14.63 23.24 1.24
CA ALA A 72 15.70 24.20 0.93
C ALA A 72 16.99 24.01 1.75
N LYS A 73 16.90 23.49 2.99
CA LYS A 73 18.07 23.14 3.80
C LYS A 73 18.59 21.73 3.49
N LEU A 74 17.68 20.85 3.08
CA LEU A 74 18.00 19.46 2.80
C LEU A 74 18.70 19.29 1.44
N THR A 75 18.38 20.12 0.45
CA THR A 75 19.09 20.18 -0.83
C THR A 75 20.55 20.65 -0.69
N GLN A 76 20.89 21.37 0.39
CA GLN A 76 22.29 21.71 0.70
C GLN A 76 23.08 20.54 1.30
N HIS A 77 22.40 19.54 1.86
CA HIS A 77 23.01 18.36 2.49
C HIS A 77 22.44 17.07 1.88
N ILE A 78 22.95 16.73 0.71
CA ILE A 78 22.51 15.60 -0.13
C ILE A 78 22.48 14.26 0.64
N ALA A 79 23.49 14.00 1.49
CA ALA A 79 23.55 12.76 2.29
C ALA A 79 22.38 12.66 3.29
N ALA A 80 22.02 13.78 3.93
CA ALA A 80 20.88 13.83 4.85
C ALA A 80 19.56 13.65 4.09
N PHE A 81 19.43 14.26 2.91
CA PHE A 81 18.27 14.06 2.03
C PHE A 81 18.09 12.58 1.66
N ALA A 82 19.15 11.89 1.25
CA ALA A 82 19.10 10.49 0.84
C ALA A 82 18.65 9.56 1.99
N VAL A 83 19.13 9.81 3.22
CA VAL A 83 18.73 9.03 4.40
C VAL A 83 17.25 9.26 4.74
N VAL A 84 16.80 10.51 4.79
CA VAL A 84 15.40 10.83 5.10
C VAL A 84 14.46 10.30 4.01
N TYR A 85 14.87 10.39 2.74
CA TYR A 85 14.14 9.79 1.63
C TYR A 85 14.08 8.27 1.74
N GLY A 86 15.19 7.60 2.06
CA GLY A 86 15.24 6.15 2.33
C GLY A 86 14.28 5.72 3.45
N ILE A 87 14.22 6.50 4.54
CA ILE A 87 13.28 6.29 5.64
C ILE A 87 11.83 6.47 5.15
N PHE A 88 11.54 7.52 4.38
CA PHE A 88 10.22 7.75 3.78
C PHE A 88 9.77 6.59 2.91
N LEU A 89 10.65 6.05 2.06
CA LEU A 89 10.37 4.87 1.23
C LEU A 89 10.14 3.62 2.08
N SER A 90 10.97 3.41 3.11
CA SER A 90 10.83 2.28 4.05
C SER A 90 9.46 2.28 4.72
N PHE A 91 8.96 3.44 5.17
CA PHE A 91 7.63 3.55 5.76
C PHE A 91 6.49 3.35 4.75
N GLY A 92 6.70 3.74 3.50
CA GLY A 92 5.73 3.48 2.44
C GLY A 92 5.57 2.00 2.11
N GLU A 93 6.67 1.24 2.16
CA GLU A 93 6.61 -0.21 2.01
C GLU A 93 6.06 -0.90 3.26
N PHE A 94 6.45 -0.44 4.45
CA PHE A 94 5.94 -0.94 5.73
C PHE A 94 4.40 -0.86 5.83
N GLY A 95 3.81 0.27 5.41
CA GLY A 95 2.37 0.49 5.46
C GLY A 95 1.67 0.04 4.18
N PRO A 96 1.44 0.95 3.21
CA PRO A 96 0.72 0.61 1.97
C PRO A 96 1.31 -0.56 1.18
N GLY A 97 2.64 -0.68 1.07
CA GLY A 97 3.29 -1.72 0.26
C GLY A 97 2.87 -3.13 0.67
N ASN A 98 2.95 -3.44 1.96
CA ASN A 98 2.55 -4.75 2.47
C ASN A 98 1.02 -4.89 2.62
N ASN A 99 0.34 -3.84 3.09
CA ASN A 99 -1.03 -4.00 3.59
C ASN A 99 -2.11 -3.77 2.53
N LEU A 100 -1.82 -3.07 1.42
CA LEU A 100 -2.82 -2.76 0.41
C LEU A 100 -3.41 -4.03 -0.23
N GLY A 101 -2.53 -4.94 -0.69
CA GLY A 101 -2.94 -6.22 -1.27
C GLY A 101 -3.59 -7.14 -0.23
N LEU A 102 -3.03 -7.19 0.98
CA LEU A 102 -3.59 -7.97 2.08
C LEU A 102 -5.02 -7.52 2.43
N LEU A 103 -5.25 -6.21 2.59
CA LEU A 103 -6.58 -5.66 2.87
C LEU A 103 -7.55 -5.88 1.71
N ALA A 104 -7.12 -5.66 0.46
CA ALA A 104 -7.96 -5.93 -0.70
C ALA A 104 -8.40 -7.41 -0.76
N SER A 105 -7.50 -8.34 -0.42
CA SER A 105 -7.82 -9.76 -0.36
C SER A 105 -8.77 -10.12 0.79
N LYS A 106 -8.62 -9.50 1.96
CA LYS A 106 -9.47 -9.76 3.14
C LYS A 106 -10.86 -9.09 3.05
N THR A 107 -11.04 -8.12 2.17
CA THR A 107 -12.30 -7.36 2.00
C THR A 107 -13.20 -7.91 0.90
N SER A 108 -12.70 -8.81 0.05
CA SER A 108 -13.45 -9.27 -1.12
C SER A 108 -13.68 -10.78 -1.08
N PRO A 109 -14.88 -11.24 -1.47
CA PRO A 109 -15.17 -12.65 -1.59
C PRO A 109 -14.19 -13.33 -2.53
N THR A 110 -13.79 -14.55 -2.20
CA THR A 110 -12.73 -15.29 -2.91
C THR A 110 -13.02 -15.42 -4.41
N ALA A 111 -14.29 -15.56 -4.80
CA ALA A 111 -14.73 -15.70 -6.18
C ALA A 111 -14.53 -14.43 -7.04
N ILE A 112 -14.58 -13.22 -6.45
CA ILE A 112 -14.51 -11.95 -7.18
C ILE A 112 -13.30 -11.08 -6.81
N ARG A 113 -12.48 -11.54 -5.86
CA ARG A 113 -11.28 -10.85 -5.37
C ARG A 113 -10.37 -10.35 -6.48
N GLY A 114 -10.16 -11.17 -7.51
CA GLY A 114 -9.35 -10.82 -8.66
C GLY A 114 -9.91 -9.63 -9.45
N GLN A 115 -11.23 -9.60 -9.70
CA GLN A 115 -11.87 -8.49 -10.40
C GLN A 115 -11.90 -7.21 -9.55
N PHE A 116 -12.22 -7.33 -8.27
CA PHE A 116 -12.21 -6.21 -7.34
C PHE A 116 -10.82 -5.55 -7.25
N TYR A 117 -9.77 -6.37 -7.07
CA TYR A 117 -8.39 -5.90 -7.07
C TYR A 117 -7.99 -5.31 -8.43
N GLY A 118 -8.42 -5.91 -9.54
CA GLY A 118 -8.15 -5.41 -10.89
C GLY A 118 -8.71 -4.01 -11.14
N ILE A 119 -9.97 -3.77 -10.75
CA ILE A 119 -10.60 -2.45 -10.86
C ILE A 119 -9.89 -1.45 -9.94
N ALA A 120 -9.61 -1.81 -8.69
CA ALA A 120 -8.87 -0.96 -7.75
C ALA A 120 -7.47 -0.60 -8.28
N ALA A 121 -6.75 -1.56 -8.86
CA ALA A 121 -5.44 -1.34 -9.46
C ALA A 121 -5.52 -0.43 -10.70
N ALA A 122 -6.58 -0.56 -11.52
CA ALA A 122 -6.81 0.32 -12.67
C ALA A 122 -7.03 1.77 -12.22
N VAL A 123 -7.90 2.00 -11.23
CA VAL A 123 -8.14 3.33 -10.65
C VAL A 123 -6.85 3.90 -10.05
N GLY A 124 -6.07 3.09 -9.33
CA GLY A 124 -4.77 3.50 -8.79
C GLY A 124 -3.76 3.92 -9.86
N LYS A 125 -3.69 3.18 -10.98
CA LYS A 125 -2.83 3.54 -12.12
C LYS A 125 -3.27 4.81 -12.82
N VAL A 126 -4.59 5.02 -13.00
CA VAL A 126 -5.12 6.28 -13.56
C VAL A 126 -4.78 7.45 -12.63
N GLY A 127 -4.95 7.30 -11.31
CA GLY A 127 -4.56 8.31 -10.34
C GLY A 127 -3.06 8.64 -10.39
N ALA A 128 -2.20 7.62 -10.53
CA ALA A 128 -0.76 7.83 -10.69
C ALA A 128 -0.40 8.58 -11.98
N PHE A 129 -1.09 8.30 -13.08
CA PHE A 129 -0.92 8.99 -14.36
C PHE A 129 -1.33 10.47 -14.25
N VAL A 130 -2.54 10.73 -13.73
CA VAL A 130 -3.05 12.10 -13.54
C VAL A 130 -2.17 12.88 -12.57
N GLY A 131 -1.71 12.27 -11.48
CA GLY A 131 -0.79 12.89 -10.54
C GLY A 131 0.55 13.22 -11.17
N THR A 132 1.11 12.32 -11.98
CA THR A 132 2.35 12.56 -12.73
C THR A 132 2.19 13.72 -13.71
N TRP A 133 1.05 13.85 -14.37
CA TRP A 133 0.78 14.96 -15.29
C TRP A 133 0.57 16.29 -14.54
N ALA A 134 -0.20 16.28 -13.45
CA ALA A 134 -0.48 17.47 -12.65
C ALA A 134 0.75 18.02 -11.91
N PHE A 135 1.68 17.14 -11.52
CA PHE A 135 2.85 17.50 -10.71
C PHE A 135 4.19 17.41 -11.47
N GLY A 136 4.22 16.89 -12.70
CA GLY A 136 5.44 16.70 -13.49
C GLY A 136 5.81 17.87 -14.40
N GLY A 137 5.11 19.00 -14.32
CA GLY A 137 5.22 20.11 -15.28
C GLY A 137 6.20 21.23 -14.93
N ASP A 138 6.51 21.46 -13.65
CA ASP A 138 7.26 22.66 -13.22
C ASP A 138 8.53 22.31 -12.44
N GLN A 139 9.70 22.65 -12.99
CA GLN A 139 11.02 22.51 -12.31
C GLN A 139 11.33 23.65 -11.33
N THR A 140 10.32 24.40 -10.87
CA THR A 140 10.52 25.43 -9.84
C THR A 140 10.57 24.81 -8.44
N ASP A 141 11.17 25.49 -7.47
CA ASP A 141 11.22 25.02 -6.06
C ASP A 141 9.83 24.71 -5.48
N ARG A 142 8.80 25.44 -5.92
CA ARG A 142 7.39 25.14 -5.60
C ARG A 142 6.89 23.84 -6.24
N GLY A 143 7.32 23.54 -7.46
CA GLY A 143 7.02 22.29 -8.18
C GLY A 143 7.74 21.07 -7.58
N ASN A 144 8.92 21.25 -6.99
CA ASN A 144 9.61 20.16 -6.28
C ASN A 144 9.06 19.90 -4.87
N THR A 145 8.52 20.92 -4.21
CA THR A 145 8.02 20.83 -2.83
C THR A 145 6.53 20.44 -2.79
N GLY A 146 5.75 20.87 -3.78
CA GLY A 146 4.30 20.66 -3.89
C GLY A 146 3.86 19.19 -3.87
N PRO A 147 4.54 18.25 -4.55
CA PRO A 147 4.15 16.84 -4.56
C PRO A 147 4.28 16.18 -3.19
N PHE A 148 5.19 16.64 -2.33
CA PHE A 148 5.28 16.15 -0.95
C PHE A 148 4.15 16.70 -0.08
N TRP A 149 3.76 17.97 -0.24
CA TRP A 149 2.60 18.52 0.46
C TRP A 149 1.31 17.78 0.10
N VAL A 150 1.05 17.63 -1.21
CA VAL A 150 -0.16 16.96 -1.68
C VAL A 150 -0.10 15.47 -1.40
N GLY A 151 1.05 14.81 -1.63
CA GLY A 151 1.22 13.39 -1.35
C GLY A 151 1.06 13.04 0.12
N SER A 152 1.60 13.86 1.03
CA SER A 152 1.44 13.67 2.48
C SER A 152 0.00 13.94 2.94
N GLY A 153 -0.66 14.96 2.37
CA GLY A 153 -2.07 15.22 2.60
C GLY A 153 -2.97 14.07 2.12
N LEU A 154 -2.67 13.51 0.95
CA LEU A 154 -3.38 12.37 0.39
C LEU A 154 -3.13 11.09 1.21
N ALA A 155 -1.93 10.93 1.78
CA ALA A 155 -1.62 9.84 2.69
C ALA A 155 -2.43 9.93 4.01
N ILE A 156 -2.62 11.12 4.57
CA ILE A 156 -3.51 11.33 5.72
C ILE A 156 -4.97 11.04 5.34
N LEU A 157 -5.43 11.52 4.19
CA LEU A 157 -6.76 11.22 3.70
C LEU A 157 -6.97 9.72 3.50
N SER A 158 -5.98 9.01 2.96
CA SER A 158 -6.00 7.55 2.85
C SER A 158 -6.06 6.89 4.22
N ALA A 159 -5.29 7.37 5.21
CA ALA A 159 -5.35 6.86 6.57
C ALA A 159 -6.73 7.06 7.23
N LEU A 160 -7.39 8.20 6.99
CA LEU A 160 -8.75 8.49 7.47
C LEU A 160 -9.81 7.59 6.83
N ILE A 161 -9.69 7.34 5.52
CA ILE A 161 -10.57 6.39 4.81
C ILE A 161 -10.36 4.99 5.37
N THR A 162 -9.11 4.54 5.53
CA THR A 162 -8.79 3.24 6.12
C THR A 162 -9.28 3.12 7.56
N TYR A 163 -9.23 4.20 8.34
CA TYR A 163 -9.77 4.22 9.69
C TYR A 163 -11.29 3.99 9.72
N SER A 164 -12.01 4.59 8.76
CA SER A 164 -13.47 4.48 8.63
C SER A 164 -13.96 3.11 8.13
N LEU A 165 -13.08 2.32 7.50
CA LEU A 165 -13.38 0.93 7.13
C LEU A 165 -13.53 0.07 8.38
N LYS A 166 -14.54 -0.82 8.42
CA LYS A 166 -14.83 -1.67 9.57
C LYS A 166 -13.60 -2.54 9.93
N PRO A 167 -13.25 -2.74 11.22
CA PRO A 167 -12.17 -3.64 11.59
C PRO A 167 -12.45 -5.06 11.08
N PHE A 168 -11.46 -5.68 10.46
CA PHE A 168 -11.55 -7.04 9.93
C PHE A 168 -11.42 -8.03 11.08
N ASP A 169 -12.46 -8.84 11.26
CA ASP A 169 -12.40 -10.02 12.12
C ASP A 169 -11.70 -11.16 11.37
N ASN A 170 -10.96 -12.02 12.07
CA ASN A 170 -10.18 -13.09 11.42
C ASN A 170 -11.08 -14.11 10.69
N ASP A 171 -12.30 -14.33 11.17
CA ASP A 171 -13.31 -15.19 10.53
C ASP A 171 -14.23 -14.45 9.54
N GLY A 172 -14.00 -13.16 9.32
CA GLY A 172 -14.83 -12.33 8.44
C GLY A 172 -14.82 -12.78 6.98
N MET A 173 -13.70 -13.33 6.50
CA MET A 173 -13.60 -13.82 5.11
C MET A 173 -14.50 -15.03 4.85
N ALA A 174 -14.52 -16.01 5.77
CA ALA A 174 -15.36 -17.20 5.62
C ALA A 174 -16.85 -16.82 5.68
N LEU A 175 -17.21 -15.89 6.57
CA LEU A 175 -18.56 -15.35 6.68
C LEU A 175 -18.98 -14.55 5.44
N GLU A 176 -18.08 -13.75 4.85
CA GLU A 176 -18.35 -13.03 3.60
C GLU A 176 -18.54 -14.00 2.43
N ASP A 177 -17.68 -15.02 2.32
CA ASP A 177 -17.81 -16.05 1.29
C ASP A 177 -19.13 -16.83 1.44
N GLN A 178 -19.56 -17.14 2.67
CA GLN A 178 -20.84 -17.79 2.94
C GLN A 178 -22.02 -16.89 2.53
N LYS A 179 -22.04 -15.63 2.97
CA LYS A 179 -23.11 -14.68 2.59
C LYS A 179 -23.19 -14.46 1.09
N PHE A 180 -22.05 -14.47 0.42
CA PHE A 180 -22.00 -14.35 -1.04
C PHE A 180 -22.60 -15.57 -1.74
N ARG A 181 -22.35 -16.79 -1.21
CA ARG A 181 -22.99 -18.02 -1.70
C ARG A 181 -24.51 -17.98 -1.48
N GLU A 182 -24.96 -17.65 -0.28
CA GLU A 182 -26.40 -17.52 0.04
C GLU A 182 -27.09 -16.50 -0.87
N TYR A 183 -26.44 -15.36 -1.15
CA TYR A 183 -26.95 -14.36 -2.10
C TYR A 183 -27.08 -14.92 -3.52
N LEU A 184 -26.09 -15.67 -3.99
CA LEU A 184 -26.11 -16.24 -5.34
C LEU A 184 -27.18 -17.33 -5.48
N GLU A 185 -27.34 -18.19 -4.49
CA GLU A 185 -28.39 -19.21 -4.44
C GLU A 185 -29.79 -18.58 -4.40
N ALA A 186 -29.98 -17.51 -3.61
CA ALA A 186 -31.23 -16.76 -3.56
C ALA A 186 -31.59 -16.10 -4.90
N ASN A 187 -30.60 -15.80 -5.75
CA ASN A 187 -30.78 -15.26 -7.10
C ASN A 187 -30.77 -16.35 -8.19
N GLY A 188 -30.84 -17.63 -7.81
CA GLY A 188 -30.95 -18.77 -8.73
C GLY A 188 -29.65 -19.15 -9.42
N TYR A 189 -28.49 -18.73 -8.90
CA TYR A 189 -27.18 -19.09 -9.43
C TYR A 189 -26.65 -20.37 -8.77
N ASP A 190 -26.17 -21.31 -9.57
CA ASP A 190 -25.61 -22.58 -9.09
C ASP A 190 -24.19 -22.37 -8.52
N THR A 191 -24.07 -22.51 -7.20
CA THR A 191 -22.82 -22.32 -6.44
C THR A 191 -21.91 -23.56 -6.46
N SER A 192 -22.35 -24.69 -7.05
CA SER A 192 -21.57 -25.94 -7.14
C SER A 192 -20.28 -25.82 -7.99
N ALA A 193 -20.21 -24.78 -8.84
CA ALA A 193 -19.03 -24.45 -9.62
C ALA A 193 -18.05 -23.51 -8.89
N MET A 194 -18.39 -23.03 -7.69
CA MET A 194 -17.61 -22.03 -6.95
C MET A 194 -16.67 -22.70 -5.93
N GLY A 195 -15.35 -22.55 -6.15
CA GLY A 195 -14.31 -23.14 -5.29
C GLY A 195 -13.65 -24.39 -5.89
N LEU A 196 -12.84 -25.10 -5.09
CA LEU A 196 -12.26 -26.38 -5.51
C LEU A 196 -13.34 -27.47 -5.45
N ARG A 197 -13.59 -28.15 -6.57
CA ARG A 197 -14.49 -29.31 -6.61
C ARG A 197 -13.97 -30.40 -5.67
N GLY A 198 -14.62 -30.57 -4.52
CA GLY A 198 -14.36 -31.69 -3.60
C GLY A 198 -14.29 -31.38 -2.10
N HIS A 199 -14.64 -30.18 -1.63
CA HIS A 199 -14.60 -29.86 -0.19
C HIS A 199 -15.98 -29.54 0.44
N ASP A 200 -17.06 -29.94 -0.21
CA ASP A 200 -18.42 -29.86 0.32
C ASP A 200 -18.85 -31.23 0.85
N SER A 201 -18.21 -31.70 1.93
CA SER A 201 -18.65 -32.84 2.75
C SER A 201 -17.76 -32.92 3.99
N GLU A 202 -17.97 -32.09 5.04
CA GLU A 202 -17.64 -32.43 6.45
C GLU A 202 -17.82 -31.30 7.49
N ALA A 203 -18.38 -30.13 7.17
CA ALA A 203 -18.67 -29.10 8.19
C ALA A 203 -20.12 -29.12 8.71
N GLY A 204 -20.72 -30.31 8.79
CA GLY A 204 -22.09 -30.51 9.28
C GLY A 204 -22.16 -31.62 10.32
N SER A 205 -21.65 -31.39 11.53
CA SER A 205 -22.08 -32.04 12.77
C SER A 205 -21.31 -31.48 13.96
N VAL A 206 -21.71 -30.31 14.45
CA VAL A 206 -21.50 -30.01 15.87
C VAL A 206 -22.65 -30.72 16.59
N ASP A 207 -22.36 -31.96 16.99
CA ASP A 207 -23.28 -32.79 17.79
C ASP A 207 -23.62 -32.07 19.10
N GLU A 208 -24.91 -31.85 19.26
CA GLU A 208 -25.59 -31.46 20.47
C GLU A 208 -25.51 -32.65 21.47
N LYS A 209 -24.59 -32.59 22.44
CA LYS A 209 -24.67 -33.43 23.65
C LYS A 209 -24.93 -32.59 24.89
N GLY A 210 -26.20 -32.22 25.03
CA GLY A 210 -26.81 -31.86 26.31
C GLY A 210 -27.19 -33.12 27.09
N SER A 211 -26.57 -33.29 28.26
CA SER A 211 -27.14 -33.76 29.52
C SER A 211 -28.27 -34.82 29.50
N ALA A 212 -27.95 -36.04 29.93
CA ALA A 212 -28.77 -36.85 30.84
C ALA A 212 -27.86 -37.78 31.65
#